data_AF-A0AAU9PM85-F1
#
_entry.id   AF-A0AAU9PM85-F1
#
_cell.length_a   1.000
_cell.length_b   1.000
_cell.length_c   1.000
_cell.angle_alpha   90.00
_cell.angle_beta   90.00
_cell.angle_gamma   90.00
#
_symmetry.space_group_name_H-M   'P 1'
#
loop_
_entity.id
_entity.type
_entity.pdbx_description
1 polymer ?
#
loop_
_entity_poly.entity_id
_entity_poly.type
_entity_poly.pdbx_seq_one_letter_code
_entity_poly.pdbx_strand_id
1 'polypeptide(L)'
;MNNSDRKEGWIDCYNSSQKILLVGEGDFSFSACLARAFGTAKNMVATSYLDKDCLVINHQTSVSHLEELERLGCALMYQIDVHKMHTHPILKGMKLDIIIFNFPHAGHICYLRERDTELIQKHKELVGAYFRNASKMLSEGGEVHIRHRDDSPYDRWDIVSLAVEAGLKLKEKVRFSESESIQVIFVEEEGVLKPMTLFQSDHLSLLSLLLIIPNVNDEEIRVLEVRDDEVCICTTTKKSITDGQNRR
;
A
#
# COMPACT_ATOMS: atom_id res chain seq x y z
N MET A 1 33.31 -15.76 -1.55
CA MET A 1 32.09 -15.15 -0.95
C MET A 1 31.60 -14.11 -1.94
N ASN A 2 30.65 -14.47 -2.80
CA ASN A 2 30.13 -13.55 -3.82
C ASN A 2 29.00 -12.74 -3.19
N ASN A 3 29.27 -11.47 -2.91
CA ASN A 3 28.25 -10.48 -2.62
C ASN A 3 27.60 -10.14 -3.96
N SER A 4 26.51 -10.82 -4.32
CA SER A 4 25.71 -10.44 -5.48
C SER A 4 24.95 -9.17 -5.08
N ASP A 5 25.39 -8.03 -5.60
CA ASP A 5 24.64 -6.78 -5.58
C ASP A 5 23.26 -7.03 -6.21
N ARG A 6 22.25 -7.23 -5.35
CA ARG A 6 20.87 -7.37 -5.78
C ARG A 6 20.40 -6.01 -6.24
N LYS A 7 20.09 -5.87 -7.53
CA LYS A 7 19.51 -4.65 -8.09
C LYS A 7 18.21 -4.33 -7.37
N GLU A 8 18.14 -3.17 -6.73
CA GLU A 8 16.93 -2.66 -6.12
C GLU A 8 15.85 -2.44 -7.19
N GLY A 9 14.65 -2.97 -6.94
CA GLY A 9 13.52 -2.87 -7.84
C GLY A 9 12.47 -1.95 -7.22
N TRP A 10 12.00 -0.97 -7.98
CA TRP A 10 10.98 -0.01 -7.56
C TRP A 10 9.67 -0.29 -8.28
N ILE A 11 8.57 -0.32 -7.53
CA ILE A 11 7.21 -0.46 -8.06
C ILE A 11 6.31 0.51 -7.29
N ASP A 12 5.70 1.47 -8.00
CA ASP A 12 4.93 2.55 -7.38
C ASP A 12 5.77 3.29 -6.32
N CYS A 13 5.39 3.21 -5.04
CA CYS A 13 6.09 3.77 -3.89
C CYS A 13 6.85 2.71 -3.06
N TYR A 14 7.00 1.49 -3.57
CA TYR A 14 7.61 0.36 -2.87
C TYR A 14 8.96 -0.03 -3.45
N ASN A 15 9.92 -0.35 -2.58
CA ASN A 15 11.26 -0.83 -2.90
C ASN A 15 11.45 -2.27 -2.39
N SER A 16 12.14 -3.10 -3.17
CA SER A 16 12.36 -4.51 -2.86
C SER A 16 13.22 -4.79 -1.62
N SER A 17 13.81 -3.77 -0.98
CA SER A 17 14.55 -3.91 0.29
C SER A 17 13.72 -3.58 1.54
N GLN A 18 12.54 -2.96 1.41
CA GLN A 18 11.68 -2.57 2.53
C GLN A 18 11.05 -3.78 3.22
N LYS A 19 10.91 -3.76 4.54
CA LYS A 19 10.13 -4.76 5.28
C LYS A 19 8.64 -4.40 5.21
N ILE A 20 7.87 -5.22 4.51
CA ILE A 20 6.47 -4.94 4.19
C ILE A 20 5.55 -5.90 4.92
N LEU A 21 4.53 -5.37 5.60
CA LEU A 21 3.41 -6.14 6.14
C LEU A 21 2.14 -5.83 5.34
N LEU A 22 1.52 -6.87 4.77
CA LEU A 22 0.24 -6.77 4.09
C LEU A 22 -0.86 -7.32 5.00
N VAL A 23 -1.81 -6.45 5.35
CA VAL A 23 -2.86 -6.71 6.34
C VAL A 23 -4.16 -7.05 5.63
N GLY A 24 -4.79 -8.16 6.02
CA GLY A 24 -6.15 -8.49 5.60
C GLY A 24 -6.27 -8.86 4.11
N GLU A 25 -5.28 -9.55 3.56
CA GLU A 25 -5.33 -10.06 2.19
C GLU A 25 -6.52 -11.02 2.04
N GLY A 26 -7.35 -10.75 1.03
CA GLY A 26 -8.50 -11.58 0.65
C GLY A 26 -8.06 -12.77 -0.19
N ASP A 27 -7.57 -12.54 -1.41
CA ASP A 27 -7.09 -13.61 -2.31
C ASP A 27 -5.57 -13.58 -2.54
N PHE A 28 -4.85 -12.71 -1.82
CA PHE A 28 -3.39 -12.53 -1.90
C PHE A 28 -2.85 -12.08 -3.28
N SER A 29 -3.73 -11.67 -4.21
CA SER A 29 -3.35 -11.24 -5.55
C SER A 29 -2.41 -10.04 -5.54
N PHE A 30 -2.66 -9.05 -4.69
CA PHE A 30 -1.82 -7.87 -4.54
C PHE A 30 -0.43 -8.23 -4.02
N SER A 31 -0.36 -9.04 -2.95
CA SER A 31 0.90 -9.56 -2.42
C SER A 31 1.68 -10.33 -3.49
N ALA A 32 1.02 -11.23 -4.23
CA ALA A 32 1.67 -12.03 -5.27
C ALA A 32 2.18 -11.16 -6.41
N CYS A 33 1.42 -10.16 -6.85
CA CYS A 33 1.85 -9.20 -7.86
C CYS A 33 3.10 -8.43 -7.42
N LEU A 34 3.11 -7.92 -6.19
CA LEU A 34 4.25 -7.19 -5.63
C LEU A 34 5.50 -8.09 -5.52
N ALA A 35 5.33 -9.29 -4.99
CA ALA A 35 6.38 -10.29 -4.86
C ALA A 35 6.98 -10.69 -6.22
N ARG A 36 6.13 -10.94 -7.22
CA ARG A 36 6.52 -11.32 -8.57
C ARG A 36 7.36 -10.23 -9.22
N ALA A 37 6.93 -8.99 -9.10
CA ALA A 37 7.60 -7.86 -9.71
C ALA A 37 8.91 -7.50 -8.97
N PHE A 38 9.02 -7.76 -7.66
CA PHE A 38 10.31 -7.74 -6.95
C PHE A 38 11.20 -8.96 -7.22
N GLY A 39 10.63 -10.05 -7.73
CA GLY A 39 11.31 -11.33 -7.90
C GLY A 39 11.64 -12.05 -6.59
N THR A 40 11.18 -11.54 -5.45
CA THR A 40 11.35 -12.13 -4.12
C THR A 40 10.32 -11.56 -3.14
N ALA A 41 10.01 -12.31 -2.09
CA ALA A 41 9.10 -11.90 -1.02
C ALA A 41 9.67 -12.13 0.40
N LYS A 42 11.01 -12.32 0.53
CA LYS A 42 11.65 -12.67 1.82
C LYS A 42 11.49 -11.61 2.92
N ASN A 43 11.23 -10.38 2.52
CA ASN A 43 11.00 -9.20 3.33
C ASN A 43 9.50 -8.85 3.45
N MET A 44 8.61 -9.71 2.95
CA MET A 44 7.17 -9.52 2.99
C MET A 44 6.52 -10.49 3.96
N VAL A 45 5.60 -9.98 4.76
CA VAL A 45 4.66 -10.77 5.56
C VAL A 45 3.26 -10.48 5.04
N ALA A 46 2.58 -11.47 4.49
CA ALA A 46 1.21 -11.32 4.02
C ALA A 46 0.25 -12.04 4.97
N THR A 47 -0.80 -11.34 5.39
CA THR A 47 -1.68 -11.81 6.48
C THR A 47 -3.14 -11.79 6.06
N SER A 48 -3.92 -12.77 6.54
CA SER A 48 -5.38 -12.77 6.41
C SER A 48 -6.05 -12.92 7.77
N TYR A 49 -7.28 -12.40 7.87
CA TYR A 49 -8.14 -12.64 9.02
C TYR A 49 -8.76 -14.04 9.02
N LEU A 50 -8.98 -14.62 7.84
CA LEU A 50 -9.49 -15.99 7.71
C LEU A 50 -8.38 -17.00 8.02
N ASP A 51 -8.76 -18.20 8.47
CA ASP A 51 -7.87 -19.35 8.43
C ASP A 51 -7.66 -19.84 6.99
N LYS A 52 -6.64 -20.67 6.79
CA LYS A 52 -6.23 -21.13 5.45
C LYS A 52 -7.32 -21.93 4.74
N ASP A 53 -8.09 -22.75 5.45
CA ASP A 53 -9.09 -23.61 4.84
C ASP A 53 -10.31 -22.78 4.42
N CYS A 54 -10.77 -21.87 5.28
CA CYS A 54 -11.82 -20.91 4.93
C CYS A 54 -11.40 -19.98 3.78
N LEU A 55 -10.13 -19.57 3.73
CA LEU A 55 -9.60 -18.75 2.64
C LEU A 55 -9.74 -19.44 1.28
N VAL A 56 -9.28 -20.70 1.17
CA VAL A 56 -9.33 -21.47 -0.08
C VAL A 56 -10.78 -21.71 -0.52
N ILE A 57 -11.69 -21.93 0.42
CA ILE A 57 -13.12 -22.10 0.13
C ILE A 57 -13.75 -20.80 -0.40
N ASN A 58 -13.44 -19.66 0.22
CA ASN A 58 -14.05 -18.36 -0.14
C ASN A 58 -13.39 -17.70 -1.35
N HIS A 59 -12.11 -17.99 -1.59
CA HIS A 59 -11.28 -17.39 -2.63
C HIS A 59 -10.45 -18.46 -3.32
N GLN A 60 -11.06 -19.27 -4.18
CA GLN A 60 -10.36 -20.34 -4.88
C GLN A 60 -9.15 -19.85 -5.69
N THR A 61 -9.21 -18.60 -6.19
CA THR A 61 -8.10 -17.91 -6.88
C THR A 61 -6.89 -17.70 -5.99
N SER A 62 -7.04 -17.73 -4.65
CA SER A 62 -5.93 -17.53 -3.73
C SER A 62 -4.90 -18.65 -3.79
N VAL A 63 -5.27 -19.87 -4.22
CA VAL A 63 -4.36 -21.02 -4.19
C VAL A 63 -3.09 -20.76 -5.00
N SER A 64 -3.21 -20.29 -6.23
CA SER A 64 -2.05 -19.98 -7.09
C SER A 64 -1.21 -18.84 -6.52
N HIS A 65 -1.85 -17.81 -5.95
CA HIS A 65 -1.16 -16.68 -5.32
C HIS A 65 -0.36 -17.11 -4.07
N LEU A 66 -0.94 -17.96 -3.23
CA LEU A 66 -0.29 -18.48 -2.03
C LEU A 66 0.92 -19.36 -2.39
N GLU A 67 0.78 -20.25 -3.37
CA GLU A 67 1.89 -21.09 -3.87
C GLU A 67 3.04 -20.23 -4.43
N GLU A 68 2.71 -19.17 -5.18
CA GLU A 68 3.71 -18.24 -5.70
C GLU A 68 4.42 -17.49 -4.56
N LEU A 69 3.68 -17.01 -3.56
CA LEU A 69 4.23 -16.30 -2.41
C LEU A 69 5.14 -17.19 -1.57
N GLU A 70 4.73 -18.43 -1.29
CA GLU A 70 5.57 -19.42 -0.59
C GLU A 70 6.86 -19.69 -1.36
N ARG A 71 6.76 -19.89 -2.70
CA ARG A 71 7.92 -20.10 -3.58
C ARG A 71 8.89 -18.91 -3.59
N LEU A 72 8.37 -17.68 -3.51
CA LEU A 72 9.17 -16.44 -3.46
C LEU A 72 9.70 -16.10 -2.06
N GLY A 73 9.31 -16.89 -1.05
CA GLY A 73 9.80 -16.80 0.32
C GLY A 73 9.02 -15.85 1.22
N CYS A 74 7.76 -15.57 0.91
CA CYS A 74 6.88 -14.75 1.75
C CYS A 74 6.52 -15.48 3.04
N ALA A 75 6.46 -14.76 4.15
CA ALA A 75 5.86 -15.27 5.37
C ALA A 75 4.33 -15.10 5.31
N LEU A 76 3.61 -16.21 5.15
CA LEU A 76 2.15 -16.24 5.16
C LEU A 76 1.62 -16.47 6.59
N MET A 77 0.66 -15.65 7.01
CA MET A 77 0.01 -15.78 8.32
C MET A 77 -1.50 -15.66 8.20
N TYR A 78 -2.21 -16.37 9.05
CA TYR A 78 -3.67 -16.48 9.03
C TYR A 78 -4.24 -16.16 10.41
N GLN A 79 -5.53 -15.84 10.48
CA GLN A 79 -6.19 -15.46 11.73
C GLN A 79 -5.55 -14.26 12.43
N ILE A 80 -5.03 -13.31 11.64
CA ILE A 80 -4.45 -12.07 12.16
C ILE A 80 -5.54 -11.02 12.31
N ASP A 81 -5.93 -10.76 13.55
CA ASP A 81 -6.84 -9.66 13.91
C ASP A 81 -6.06 -8.34 13.97
N VAL A 82 -6.46 -7.40 13.12
CA VAL A 82 -5.86 -6.06 13.03
C VAL A 82 -5.92 -5.30 14.36
N HIS A 83 -6.90 -5.60 15.22
CA HIS A 83 -7.00 -4.99 16.55
C HIS A 83 -5.87 -5.41 17.49
N LYS A 84 -5.23 -6.55 17.21
CA LYS A 84 -4.25 -7.21 18.08
C LYS A 84 -2.91 -7.46 17.40
N MET A 85 -2.73 -7.04 16.15
CA MET A 85 -1.53 -7.38 15.35
C MET A 85 -0.22 -6.91 16.01
N HIS A 86 -0.17 -5.75 16.68
CA HIS A 86 1.05 -5.28 17.36
C HIS A 86 1.45 -6.13 18.59
N THR A 87 0.49 -6.88 19.14
CA THR A 87 0.70 -7.78 20.28
C THR A 87 0.80 -9.24 19.89
N HIS A 88 0.56 -9.57 18.61
CA HIS A 88 0.58 -10.94 18.13
C HIS A 88 1.97 -11.56 18.36
N PRO A 89 2.09 -12.79 18.92
CA PRO A 89 3.38 -13.34 19.36
C PRO A 89 4.50 -13.33 18.32
N ILE A 90 4.13 -13.50 17.04
CA ILE A 90 5.09 -13.53 15.92
C ILE A 90 5.39 -12.13 15.38
N LEU A 91 4.40 -11.22 15.36
CA LEU A 91 4.56 -9.86 14.80
C LEU A 91 5.10 -8.88 15.83
N LYS A 92 4.92 -9.18 17.12
CA LYS A 92 5.33 -8.32 18.22
C LYS A 92 6.84 -8.08 18.17
N GLY A 93 7.22 -6.81 18.18
CA GLY A 93 8.62 -6.39 18.13
C GLY A 93 9.20 -6.32 16.72
N MET A 94 8.47 -6.74 15.68
CA MET A 94 8.87 -6.44 14.31
C MET A 94 8.77 -4.93 14.07
N LYS A 95 9.81 -4.38 13.43
CA LYS A 95 9.83 -3.03 12.90
C LYS A 95 9.78 -3.07 11.39
N LEU A 96 8.77 -2.42 10.83
CA LEU A 96 8.37 -2.51 9.42
C LEU A 96 8.51 -1.15 8.77
N ASP A 97 8.98 -1.15 7.52
CA ASP A 97 9.16 0.07 6.75
C ASP A 97 7.84 0.48 6.10
N ILE A 98 7.01 -0.50 5.69
CA ILE A 98 5.71 -0.26 5.09
C ILE A 98 4.67 -1.22 5.67
N ILE A 99 3.50 -0.70 6.04
CA ILE A 99 2.35 -1.51 6.45
C ILE A 99 1.17 -1.15 5.54
N ILE A 100 0.63 -2.12 4.81
CA ILE A 100 -0.39 -1.92 3.77
C ILE A 100 -1.71 -2.55 4.21
N PHE A 101 -2.83 -1.82 4.08
CA PHE A 101 -4.17 -2.38 4.21
C PHE A 101 -5.06 -1.92 3.05
N ASN A 102 -5.39 -2.84 2.15
CA ASN A 102 -6.18 -2.55 0.96
C ASN A 102 -7.68 -2.80 1.23
N PHE A 103 -8.51 -1.79 0.98
CA PHE A 103 -9.97 -1.85 1.06
C PHE A 103 -10.50 -2.48 2.36
N PRO A 104 -10.13 -1.95 3.54
CA PRO A 104 -10.55 -2.52 4.81
C PRO A 104 -12.08 -2.53 4.96
N HIS A 105 -12.64 -3.67 5.37
CA HIS A 105 -14.08 -3.85 5.53
C HIS A 105 -14.41 -4.60 6.83
N ALA A 106 -15.39 -4.12 7.61
CA ALA A 106 -15.79 -4.72 8.88
C ALA A 106 -16.68 -5.98 8.72
N GLY A 107 -16.61 -6.64 7.56
CA GLY A 107 -17.54 -7.69 7.15
C GLY A 107 -18.94 -7.19 6.76
N HIS A 108 -19.70 -8.03 6.07
CA HIS A 108 -21.09 -7.74 5.71
C HIS A 108 -22.01 -8.18 6.85
N ILE A 109 -22.84 -7.27 7.34
CA ILE A 109 -23.81 -7.53 8.41
C ILE A 109 -25.20 -7.55 7.80
N CYS A 110 -25.99 -8.59 8.13
CA CYS A 110 -27.37 -8.67 7.65
C CYS A 110 -28.14 -7.38 8.01
N TYR A 111 -28.95 -6.89 7.08
CA TYR A 111 -29.77 -5.68 7.19
C TYR A 111 -29.05 -4.32 7.21
N LEU A 112 -27.72 -4.29 7.30
CA LEU A 112 -26.95 -3.05 7.18
C LEU A 112 -26.42 -2.86 5.75
N ARG A 113 -26.40 -1.60 5.32
CA ARG A 113 -25.84 -1.14 4.04
C ARG A 113 -24.67 -0.20 4.30
N GLU A 114 -23.82 -0.04 3.29
CA GLU A 114 -22.63 0.84 3.31
C GLU A 114 -22.89 2.28 3.73
N ARG A 115 -24.12 2.78 3.55
CA ARG A 115 -24.54 4.14 3.93
C ARG A 115 -25.04 4.26 5.37
N ASP A 116 -25.31 3.14 6.03
CA ASP A 116 -25.90 3.11 7.37
C ASP A 116 -24.84 3.48 8.40
N THR A 117 -25.17 4.43 9.27
CA THR A 117 -24.22 5.01 10.24
C THR A 117 -23.61 3.95 11.17
N GLU A 118 -24.36 2.91 11.52
CA GLU A 118 -23.86 1.81 12.35
C GLU A 118 -22.72 1.04 11.65
N LEU A 119 -22.88 0.70 10.37
CA LEU A 119 -21.86 -0.01 9.63
C LEU A 119 -20.65 0.88 9.36
N ILE A 120 -20.88 2.16 9.01
CA ILE A 120 -19.81 3.16 8.89
C ILE A 120 -18.99 3.24 10.19
N GLN A 121 -19.63 3.25 11.36
CA GLN A 121 -18.93 3.29 12.63
C GLN A 121 -18.04 2.06 12.84
N LYS A 122 -18.50 0.86 12.46
CA LYS A 122 -17.68 -0.37 12.51
C LYS A 122 -16.48 -0.31 11.56
N HIS A 123 -16.65 0.27 10.36
CA HIS A 123 -15.52 0.51 9.45
C HIS A 123 -14.49 1.47 10.05
N LYS A 124 -14.95 2.56 10.66
CA LYS A 124 -14.08 3.53 11.34
C LYS A 124 -13.33 2.90 12.51
N GLU A 125 -13.99 2.03 13.28
CA GLU A 125 -13.37 1.28 14.37
C GLU A 125 -12.25 0.37 13.86
N LEU A 126 -12.51 -0.38 12.77
CA LEU A 126 -11.53 -1.25 12.11
C LEU A 126 -10.31 -0.46 11.62
N VAL A 127 -10.55 0.64 10.89
CA VAL A 127 -9.49 1.48 10.33
C VAL A 127 -8.71 2.21 11.42
N GLY A 128 -9.39 2.72 12.44
CA GLY A 128 -8.72 3.32 13.60
C GLY A 128 -7.88 2.30 14.38
N ALA A 129 -8.36 1.06 14.51
CA ALA A 129 -7.59 -0.01 15.13
C ALA A 129 -6.34 -0.36 14.32
N TYR A 130 -6.47 -0.40 12.98
CA TYR A 130 -5.34 -0.54 12.07
C TYR A 130 -4.28 0.54 12.30
N PHE A 131 -4.64 1.83 12.26
CA PHE A 131 -3.67 2.91 12.45
C PHE A 131 -2.97 2.85 13.82
N ARG A 132 -3.73 2.63 14.91
CA ARG A 132 -3.17 2.53 16.28
C ARG A 132 -2.23 1.34 16.47
N ASN A 133 -2.46 0.24 15.75
CA ASN A 133 -1.60 -0.94 15.80
C ASN A 133 -0.38 -0.74 14.89
N ALA A 134 -0.59 -0.22 13.67
CA ALA A 134 0.43 -0.02 12.67
C ALA A 134 1.50 0.97 13.16
N SER A 135 1.11 2.12 13.74
CA SER A 135 2.07 3.11 14.24
C SER A 135 3.10 2.50 15.18
N LYS A 136 2.67 1.67 16.12
CA LYS A 136 3.56 0.97 17.08
C LYS A 136 4.56 0.02 16.43
N MET A 137 4.29 -0.43 15.21
CA MET A 137 5.08 -1.42 14.47
C MET A 137 6.02 -0.78 13.43
N LEU A 138 5.95 0.54 13.21
CA LEU A 138 6.79 1.21 12.23
C LEU A 138 8.25 1.32 12.69
N SER A 139 9.17 1.17 11.73
CA SER A 139 10.55 1.64 11.83
C SER A 139 10.62 3.16 11.75
N GLU A 140 11.78 3.75 12.09
CA GLU A 140 12.01 5.18 11.93
C GLU A 140 11.84 5.58 10.45
N GLY A 141 10.89 6.48 10.17
CA GLY A 141 10.55 6.89 8.80
C GLY A 141 9.68 5.90 8.03
N GLY A 142 9.14 4.88 8.70
CA GLY A 142 8.20 3.93 8.10
C GLY A 142 6.84 4.57 7.76
N GLU A 143 6.11 3.91 6.88
CA GLU A 143 4.87 4.43 6.29
C GLU A 143 3.71 3.45 6.45
N VAL A 144 2.51 4.01 6.62
CA VAL A 144 1.24 3.27 6.65
C VAL A 144 0.45 3.63 5.42
N HIS A 145 0.10 2.61 4.63
CA HIS A 145 -0.57 2.76 3.35
C HIS A 145 -1.96 2.14 3.46
N ILE A 146 -2.98 2.95 3.20
CA ILE A 146 -4.36 2.48 3.10
C ILE A 146 -4.89 2.75 1.70
N ARG A 147 -5.48 1.73 1.09
CA ARG A 147 -6.26 1.92 -0.14
C ARG A 147 -7.73 1.93 0.20
N HIS A 148 -8.43 2.97 -0.23
CA HIS A 148 -9.84 3.20 0.11
C HIS A 148 -10.56 3.93 -1.01
N ARG A 149 -11.88 3.97 -0.97
CA ARG A 149 -12.72 4.83 -1.81
C ARG A 149 -12.88 6.21 -1.18
N ASP A 150 -12.96 7.24 -2.02
CA ASP A 150 -13.11 8.64 -1.61
C ASP A 150 -14.47 9.24 -2.00
N ASP A 151 -15.37 8.41 -2.55
CA ASP A 151 -16.74 8.75 -2.91
C ASP A 151 -17.73 8.42 -1.78
N SER A 152 -18.93 8.97 -1.84
CA SER A 152 -19.96 8.69 -0.84
C SER A 152 -20.48 7.26 -0.98
N PRO A 153 -20.62 6.48 0.13
CA PRO A 153 -20.54 6.91 1.54
C PRO A 153 -19.18 6.69 2.22
N TYR A 154 -18.15 6.32 1.47
CA TYR A 154 -16.82 5.95 1.95
C TYR A 154 -16.01 7.13 2.47
N ASP A 155 -16.22 8.31 1.88
CA ASP A 155 -15.72 9.60 2.35
C ASP A 155 -16.06 9.89 3.82
N ARG A 156 -17.24 9.45 4.29
CA ARG A 156 -17.72 9.63 5.68
C ARG A 156 -16.88 8.88 6.73
N TRP A 157 -15.99 7.98 6.31
CA TRP A 157 -15.12 7.27 7.23
C TRP A 157 -14.07 8.20 7.82
N ASP A 158 -13.72 9.27 7.10
CA ASP A 158 -12.72 10.27 7.52
C ASP A 158 -11.40 9.63 7.98
N ILE A 159 -10.79 8.90 7.05
CA ILE A 159 -9.56 8.12 7.30
C ILE A 159 -8.39 8.99 7.77
N VAL A 160 -8.35 10.26 7.38
CA VAL A 160 -7.29 11.19 7.79
C VAL A 160 -7.42 11.51 9.28
N SER A 161 -8.62 11.83 9.76
CA SER A 161 -8.85 12.08 11.18
C SER A 161 -8.52 10.84 12.03
N LEU A 162 -8.92 9.65 11.57
CA LEU A 162 -8.61 8.38 12.25
C LEU A 162 -7.09 8.11 12.36
N ALA A 163 -6.32 8.50 11.34
CA ALA A 163 -4.87 8.37 11.36
C ALA A 163 -4.21 9.38 12.31
N VAL A 164 -4.69 10.63 12.31
CA VAL A 164 -4.22 11.69 13.22
C VAL A 164 -4.48 11.32 14.68
N GLU A 165 -5.65 10.77 14.99
CA GLU A 165 -5.96 10.24 16.34
C GLU A 165 -5.00 9.11 16.78
N ALA A 166 -4.36 8.43 15.83
CA ALA A 166 -3.38 7.38 16.08
C ALA A 166 -1.92 7.87 16.11
N GLY A 167 -1.68 9.20 16.04
CA GLY A 167 -0.35 9.81 16.04
C GLY A 167 0.37 9.75 14.70
N LEU A 168 -0.39 9.63 13.59
CA LEU A 168 0.14 9.61 12.24
C LEU A 168 -0.17 10.92 11.50
N LYS A 169 0.73 11.34 10.62
CA LYS A 169 0.57 12.51 9.78
C LYS A 169 0.39 12.09 8.32
N LEU A 170 -0.54 12.74 7.63
CA LEU A 170 -0.73 12.58 6.19
C LEU A 170 0.54 13.02 5.45
N LYS A 171 1.12 12.11 4.67
CA LYS A 171 2.24 12.38 3.78
C LYS A 171 1.75 12.64 2.36
N GLU A 172 0.91 11.76 1.82
CA GLU A 172 0.46 11.83 0.43
C GLU A 172 -0.92 11.18 0.24
N LYS A 173 -1.68 11.65 -0.75
CA LYS A 173 -2.96 11.06 -1.20
C LYS A 173 -2.96 10.99 -2.72
N VAL A 174 -2.94 9.78 -3.28
CA VAL A 174 -2.85 9.51 -4.71
C VAL A 174 -4.16 8.90 -5.21
N ARG A 175 -4.71 9.41 -6.31
CA ARG A 175 -5.90 8.85 -6.97
C ARG A 175 -5.49 7.79 -7.99
N PHE A 176 -6.21 6.67 -7.99
CA PHE A 176 -6.11 5.61 -8.99
C PHE A 176 -7.32 5.70 -9.94
N SER A 177 -7.11 5.39 -11.22
CA SER A 177 -8.09 5.68 -12.29
C SER A 177 -9.41 4.88 -12.21
N GLU A 178 -10.39 5.39 -12.95
CA GLU A 178 -11.80 4.99 -13.18
C GLU A 178 -12.72 4.71 -11.99
N SER A 179 -12.21 4.33 -10.81
CA SER A 179 -13.05 3.80 -9.71
C SER A 179 -13.07 4.65 -8.43
N GLU A 180 -12.76 5.94 -8.52
CA GLU A 180 -12.72 6.90 -7.38
C GLU A 180 -11.88 6.42 -6.17
N SER A 181 -10.99 5.44 -6.40
CA SER A 181 -10.14 4.85 -5.37
C SER A 181 -8.88 5.67 -5.14
N ILE A 182 -8.46 5.73 -3.90
CA ILE A 182 -7.28 6.46 -3.43
C ILE A 182 -6.33 5.55 -2.67
N GLN A 183 -5.04 5.83 -2.76
CA GLN A 183 -4.06 5.39 -1.78
C GLN A 183 -3.68 6.58 -0.91
N VAL A 184 -3.70 6.38 0.40
CA VAL A 184 -3.33 7.41 1.38
C VAL A 184 -2.17 6.89 2.20
N ILE A 185 -1.13 7.72 2.28
CA ILE A 185 0.14 7.39 2.88
C ILE A 185 0.33 8.27 4.11
N PHE A 186 0.67 7.64 5.22
CA PHE A 186 0.89 8.29 6.50
C PHE A 186 2.26 7.94 7.10
N VAL A 187 2.82 8.83 7.91
CA VAL A 187 4.10 8.66 8.63
C VAL A 187 3.93 9.03 10.10
N GLU A 188 4.81 8.57 10.99
CA GLU A 188 4.79 8.99 12.41
C GLU A 188 5.08 10.48 12.57
N GLU A 189 4.39 11.13 13.51
CA GLU A 189 4.52 12.57 13.79
C GLU A 189 5.92 12.97 14.29
N GLU A 190 6.61 12.08 15.01
CA GLU A 190 7.94 12.29 15.62
C GLU A 190 9.12 11.87 14.72
N GLY A 191 8.86 11.48 13.46
CA GLY A 191 9.90 11.19 12.47
C GLY A 191 10.52 12.48 11.94
N VAL A 192 11.55 12.99 12.63
CA VAL A 192 12.40 14.09 12.15
C VAL A 192 12.78 13.84 10.68
N LEU A 193 12.36 14.74 9.80
CA LEU A 193 12.93 14.89 8.46
C LEU A 193 14.45 14.92 8.61
N LYS A 194 15.16 13.82 8.28
CA LYS A 194 16.61 13.89 8.16
C LYS A 194 16.92 14.89 7.05
N PRO A 195 17.67 15.97 7.31
CA PRO A 195 18.20 16.78 6.23
C PRO A 195 19.10 15.87 5.39
N MET A 196 18.77 15.75 4.10
CA MET A 196 19.62 15.11 3.11
C MET A 196 20.99 15.79 3.17
N THR A 197 22.03 15.05 3.59
CA THR A 197 23.40 15.54 3.62
C THR A 197 23.84 15.95 2.22
N LEU A 198 23.94 17.26 2.02
CA LEU A 198 24.46 17.89 0.82
C LEU A 198 25.95 17.58 0.70
N PHE A 199 26.38 16.91 -0.36
CA PHE A 199 27.78 16.87 -0.74
C PHE A 199 28.21 18.29 -1.14
N GLN A 200 29.19 18.81 -0.42
CA GLN A 200 29.72 20.16 -0.60
C GLN A 200 30.78 20.12 -1.71
N SER A 201 30.57 20.89 -2.78
CA SER A 201 31.60 21.23 -3.76
C SER A 201 31.45 22.70 -4.10
N ASP A 202 32.47 23.46 -3.75
CA ASP A 202 32.56 24.91 -3.84
C ASP A 202 32.53 25.39 -5.30
N HIS A 203 31.59 26.27 -5.64
CA HIS A 203 31.88 27.55 -6.29
C HIS A 203 30.60 28.40 -6.42
N LEU A 204 30.70 29.64 -5.94
CA LEU A 204 29.66 30.64 -5.77
C LEU A 204 29.06 31.11 -7.11
N SER A 205 27.71 31.17 -7.21
CA SER A 205 26.95 32.44 -7.25
C SER A 205 25.49 32.25 -7.66
N LEU A 206 24.62 32.99 -6.95
CA LEU A 206 23.21 33.32 -7.23
C LEU A 206 22.13 32.29 -6.85
N LEU A 207 21.17 32.79 -6.06
CA LEU A 207 20.03 32.10 -5.48
C LEU A 207 19.20 31.32 -6.53
N SER A 208 18.99 30.04 -6.27
CA SER A 208 17.89 29.25 -6.81
C SER A 208 17.33 28.33 -5.72
N LEU A 209 16.26 28.76 -5.04
CA LEU A 209 15.34 27.83 -4.38
C LEU A 209 14.20 27.56 -5.37
N LEU A 210 14.49 26.71 -6.34
CA LEU A 210 13.56 26.20 -7.33
C LEU A 210 13.14 24.80 -6.88
N LEU A 211 12.04 24.69 -6.14
CA LEU A 211 11.34 23.41 -5.96
C LEU A 211 10.44 23.22 -7.20
N ILE A 212 11.10 22.94 -8.31
CA ILE A 212 10.51 22.50 -9.58
C ILE A 212 11.41 21.38 -10.05
N ILE A 213 10.86 20.17 -10.20
CA ILE A 213 11.04 19.47 -11.45
C ILE A 213 9.66 18.98 -11.91
N PRO A 214 9.06 19.69 -12.87
CA PRO A 214 8.68 19.08 -14.12
C PRO A 214 9.75 19.48 -15.15
N ASN A 215 10.33 18.49 -15.84
CA ASN A 215 10.02 18.21 -17.25
C ASN A 215 11.23 17.75 -18.10
N VAL A 216 10.91 16.95 -19.13
CA VAL A 216 11.59 16.75 -20.43
C VAL A 216 12.65 15.65 -20.55
N ASN A 217 12.17 14.40 -20.69
CA ASN A 217 12.49 13.40 -21.74
C ASN A 217 12.40 11.95 -21.21
N ASP A 218 11.18 11.48 -20.95
CA ASP A 218 10.67 10.17 -21.35
C ASP A 218 9.21 10.09 -20.91
N GLU A 219 8.31 10.01 -21.89
CA GLU A 219 6.86 9.95 -21.70
C GLU A 219 6.39 8.54 -21.29
N GLU A 220 6.80 8.04 -20.12
CA GLU A 220 6.24 6.80 -19.56
C GLU A 220 5.57 7.04 -18.21
N ILE A 221 4.23 6.98 -18.20
CA ILE A 221 3.45 6.77 -16.99
C ILE A 221 3.13 5.28 -16.95
N ARG A 222 3.56 4.59 -15.88
CA ARG A 222 3.23 3.17 -15.66
C ARG A 222 1.99 3.10 -14.80
N VAL A 223 0.87 2.76 -15.41
CA VAL A 223 -0.38 2.43 -14.71
C VAL A 223 -0.45 0.92 -14.61
N LEU A 224 -0.57 0.41 -13.39
CA LEU A 224 -0.88 -1.00 -13.16
C LEU A 224 -2.40 -1.16 -13.26
N GLU A 225 -2.86 -1.70 -14.38
CA GLU A 225 -4.26 -2.12 -14.54
C GLU A 225 -4.34 -3.63 -14.32
N VAL A 226 -5.22 -4.04 -13.40
CA VAL A 226 -5.53 -5.45 -13.13
C VAL A 226 -6.88 -5.73 -13.79
N ARG A 227 -6.90 -6.58 -14.83
CA ARG A 227 -8.11 -7.14 -15.42
C ARG A 227 -7.92 -8.63 -15.63
N ASP A 228 -8.93 -9.41 -15.24
CA ASP A 228 -9.11 -10.84 -15.58
C ASP A 228 -7.83 -11.71 -15.46
N ASP A 229 -7.25 -11.77 -14.26
CA ASP A 229 -6.12 -12.64 -13.89
C ASP A 229 -4.79 -12.44 -14.67
N GLU A 230 -4.67 -11.41 -15.51
CA GLU A 230 -3.41 -10.96 -16.11
C GLU A 230 -3.01 -9.55 -15.64
N VAL A 231 -1.76 -9.41 -15.18
CA VAL A 231 -1.15 -8.10 -14.94
C VAL A 231 -0.55 -7.63 -16.25
N CYS A 232 -1.30 -6.84 -17.01
CA CYS A 232 -0.78 -6.17 -18.20
C CYS A 232 -0.03 -4.90 -17.78
N ILE A 233 1.29 -4.87 -18.01
CA ILE A 233 2.06 -3.62 -17.99
C ILE A 233 1.73 -2.86 -19.28
N CYS A 234 0.67 -2.07 -19.26
CA CYS A 234 0.34 -1.19 -20.38
C CYS A 234 1.20 0.07 -20.30
N THR A 235 2.30 0.10 -21.05
CA THR A 235 3.06 1.33 -21.31
C THR A 235 2.22 2.22 -22.23
N THR A 236 1.53 3.22 -21.67
CA THR A 236 0.85 4.23 -22.49
C THR A 236 1.77 5.44 -22.62
N THR A 237 2.42 5.56 -23.77
CA THR A 237 3.02 6.82 -24.21
C THR A 237 1.89 7.80 -24.53
N LYS A 238 2.05 9.07 -24.16
CA LYS A 238 0.97 10.09 -24.16
C LYS A 238 0.52 10.56 -25.56
N LYS A 239 0.67 9.72 -26.60
CA LYS A 239 0.46 10.12 -28.00
C LYS A 239 -0.84 9.65 -28.66
N SER A 240 -1.78 9.05 -27.93
CA SER A 240 -3.08 8.65 -28.50
C SER A 240 -4.32 9.30 -27.88
N ILE A 241 -4.19 10.23 -26.93
CA ILE A 241 -5.36 10.93 -26.34
C ILE A 241 -5.68 12.27 -27.02
N THR A 242 -4.90 12.71 -28.03
CA THR A 242 -5.14 14.01 -28.69
C THR A 242 -5.44 13.98 -30.19
N ASP A 243 -5.67 12.82 -30.82
CA ASP A 243 -6.23 12.77 -32.18
C ASP A 243 -7.47 11.87 -32.20
N GLY A 244 -8.63 12.50 -32.03
CA GLY A 244 -9.91 11.79 -32.02
C GLY A 244 -11.16 12.64 -31.76
N GLN A 245 -11.04 13.95 -31.54
CA GLN A 245 -12.14 14.87 -31.75
C GLN A 245 -11.83 15.81 -32.92
N ASN A 246 -12.72 15.78 -33.91
CA ASN A 246 -12.80 16.56 -35.14
C ASN A 246 -11.93 16.14 -36.33
N ARG A 247 -12.53 15.33 -37.22
CA ARG A 247 -12.72 15.69 -38.64
C ARG A 247 -13.82 14.84 -39.30
N ARG A 248 -14.95 15.53 -39.56
CA ARG A 248 -16.07 15.27 -40.49
C ARG A 248 -17.01 14.09 -40.21
#